data_AF-A0A9P6QQ15-F1
#
_entry.id   AF-A0A9P6QQ15-F1
#
_cell.length_a   1.000
_cell.length_b   1.000
_cell.length_c   1.000
_cell.angle_alpha   90.00
_cell.angle_beta   90.00
_cell.angle_gamma   90.00
#
_symmetry.space_group_name_H-M   'P 1'
#
loop_
_entity.id
_entity.type
_entity.pdbx_description
1 polymer ?
#
loop_
_entity_poly.entity_id
_entity_poly.type
_entity_poly.pdbx_seq_one_letter_code
_entity_poly.pdbx_strand_id
1 'polypeptide(L)'
;EPSRSRIRAIQAVAKMLLESPKLEQAPDINWVRKSCNEPDDFTQDECAAVVRIVGALRDYVPKRREKHDGGASPPEHNAATMIRVVLLSNHLLRYTGYANFTRRFSTAPSISTLHPIPLGAAGIYEVLCPSSALHFDAKIDKTRSITSVEHANKNQLAVFVNFFDIAKIEKVCTTYGLEFAKR
;
A
#
# COMPACT_ATOMS: atom_id res chain seq x y z
N GLU A 1 -0.66 24.20 -19.23
CA GLU A 1 -1.05 23.09 -18.34
C GLU A 1 -0.10 21.90 -18.56
N PRO A 2 0.33 21.19 -17.51
CA PRO A 2 1.12 19.97 -17.68
C PRO A 2 0.26 18.89 -18.37
N SER A 3 0.83 18.20 -19.37
CA SER A 3 0.13 17.14 -20.07
C SER A 3 -0.14 15.95 -19.15
N ARG A 4 -1.23 15.22 -19.40
CA ARG A 4 -1.60 14.01 -18.62
C ARG A 4 -0.48 12.96 -18.62
N SER A 5 0.30 12.87 -19.70
CA SER A 5 1.47 12.00 -19.81
C SER A 5 2.58 12.43 -18.84
N ARG A 6 2.87 13.73 -18.75
CA ARG A 6 3.87 14.30 -17.84
C ARG A 6 3.55 14.01 -16.38
N ILE A 7 2.30 14.21 -15.96
CA ILE A 7 1.86 13.89 -14.58
C ILE A 7 2.04 12.40 -14.28
N ARG A 8 1.69 11.52 -15.23
CA ARG A 8 1.88 10.07 -15.07
C ARG A 8 3.34 9.68 -14.94
N ALA A 9 4.23 10.32 -15.69
CA ALA A 9 5.67 10.08 -15.61
C ALA A 9 6.23 10.51 -14.24
N ILE A 10 5.86 11.69 -13.73
CA ILE A 10 6.25 12.15 -12.37
C ILE A 10 5.77 11.16 -11.31
N GLN A 11 4.51 10.71 -11.40
CA GLN A 11 3.95 9.73 -10.48
C GLN A 11 4.69 8.39 -10.53
N ALA A 12 5.05 7.92 -11.73
CA ALA A 12 5.78 6.67 -11.89
C ALA A 12 7.18 6.75 -11.25
N VAL A 13 7.89 7.85 -11.45
CA VAL A 13 9.22 8.07 -10.86
C VAL A 13 9.14 8.21 -9.34
N ALA A 14 8.20 9.00 -8.83
CA ALA A 14 8.00 9.13 -7.39
C ALA A 14 7.68 7.78 -6.73
N LYS A 15 6.80 6.97 -7.36
CA LYS A 15 6.47 5.63 -6.89
C LYS A 15 7.70 4.71 -6.89
N MET A 16 8.46 4.70 -7.99
CA MET A 16 9.68 3.90 -8.11
C MET A 16 10.69 4.24 -7.01
N LEU A 17 10.92 5.52 -6.75
CA LEU A 17 11.86 5.98 -5.73
C LEU A 17 11.38 5.64 -4.31
N LEU A 18 10.08 5.83 -4.02
CA LEU A 18 9.49 5.49 -2.73
C LEU A 18 9.58 3.98 -2.42
N GLU A 19 9.36 3.14 -3.43
CA GLU A 19 9.39 1.68 -3.32
C GLU A 19 10.81 1.07 -3.45
N SER A 20 11.82 1.86 -3.78
CA SER A 20 13.17 1.36 -4.10
C SER A 20 13.89 0.78 -2.86
N PRO A 21 14.40 -0.47 -2.92
CA PRO A 21 15.16 -1.07 -1.82
C PRO A 21 16.53 -0.43 -1.61
N LYS A 22 17.08 0.19 -2.65
CA LYS A 22 18.46 0.72 -2.67
C LYS A 22 18.56 2.20 -2.32
N LEU A 23 17.44 2.83 -1.96
CA LEU A 23 17.38 4.26 -1.69
C LEU A 23 17.82 4.57 -0.25
N GLU A 24 19.12 4.43 0.01
CA GLU A 24 19.69 4.68 1.36
C GLU A 24 19.69 6.17 1.71
N GLN A 25 19.97 7.02 0.72
CA GLN A 25 20.04 8.48 0.88
C GLN A 25 18.85 9.18 0.22
N ALA A 26 18.54 10.39 0.68
CA ALA A 26 17.50 11.20 0.05
C ALA A 26 17.89 11.50 -1.41
N PRO A 27 16.99 11.32 -2.38
CA PRO A 27 17.35 11.50 -3.77
C PRO A 27 17.60 12.98 -4.07
N ASP A 28 18.56 13.26 -4.94
CA ASP A 28 18.79 14.61 -5.45
C ASP A 28 18.02 14.86 -6.75
N ILE A 29 17.98 16.12 -7.20
CA ILE A 29 17.27 16.52 -8.43
C ILE A 29 17.82 15.78 -9.66
N ASN A 30 19.14 15.57 -9.70
CA ASN A 30 19.81 14.91 -10.82
C ASN A 30 19.44 13.43 -10.91
N TRP A 31 19.28 12.76 -9.78
CA TRP A 31 18.85 11.37 -9.71
C TRP A 31 17.40 11.21 -10.13
N VAL A 32 16.52 12.15 -9.75
CA VAL A 32 15.14 12.18 -10.26
C VAL A 32 15.14 12.31 -11.79
N ARG A 33 15.93 13.24 -12.36
CA ARG A 33 16.05 13.42 -13.82
C ARG A 33 16.56 12.17 -14.53
N LYS A 34 17.61 11.53 -14.01
CA LYS A 34 18.17 10.29 -14.57
C LYS A 34 17.21 9.09 -14.47
N SER A 35 16.26 9.16 -13.54
CA SER A 35 15.22 8.13 -13.36
C SER A 35 14.06 8.29 -14.35
N CYS A 36 13.99 9.41 -15.08
CA CYS A 36 13.03 9.64 -16.14
C CYS A 36 13.58 9.13 -17.49
N ASN A 37 12.71 8.62 -18.35
CA ASN A 37 13.09 8.26 -19.73
C ASN A 37 13.47 9.49 -20.57
N GLU A 38 12.88 10.65 -20.25
CA GLU A 38 13.13 11.95 -20.91
C GLU A 38 13.57 12.96 -19.82
N PRO A 39 14.88 13.09 -19.54
CA PRO A 39 15.39 13.88 -18.42
C PRO A 39 15.15 15.39 -18.54
N ASP A 40 15.12 15.90 -19.77
CA ASP A 40 14.98 17.34 -20.09
C ASP A 40 13.52 17.81 -20.08
N ASP A 41 12.57 16.89 -20.07
CA ASP A 41 11.14 17.21 -20.09
C ASP A 41 10.64 17.75 -18.75
N PHE A 42 11.33 17.48 -17.64
CA PHE A 42 10.92 17.86 -16.30
C PHE A 42 11.58 19.15 -15.83
N THR A 43 10.76 20.07 -15.31
CA THR A 43 11.29 21.32 -14.75
C THR A 43 12.01 21.04 -13.44
N GLN A 44 12.91 21.93 -13.05
CA GLN A 44 13.62 21.83 -11.79
C GLN A 44 12.67 21.79 -10.58
N ASP A 45 11.57 22.55 -10.64
CA ASP A 45 10.56 22.58 -9.57
C ASP A 45 9.81 21.26 -9.44
N GLU A 46 9.49 20.59 -10.55
CA GLU A 46 8.86 19.27 -10.54
C GLU A 46 9.79 18.23 -9.92
N CYS A 47 11.07 18.23 -10.29
CA CYS A 47 12.05 17.34 -9.68
C CYS A 47 12.24 17.64 -8.19
N ALA A 48 12.30 18.92 -7.80
CA ALA A 48 12.40 19.33 -6.41
C ALA A 48 11.18 18.89 -5.58
N ALA A 49 9.98 18.95 -6.17
CA ALA A 49 8.76 18.45 -5.53
C ALA A 49 8.84 16.93 -5.30
N VAL A 50 9.30 16.16 -6.28
CA VAL A 50 9.52 14.71 -6.12
C VAL A 50 10.52 14.42 -5.01
N VAL A 51 11.65 15.12 -4.96
CA VAL A 51 12.65 14.97 -3.88
C VAL A 51 12.02 15.20 -2.50
N ARG A 52 11.23 16.28 -2.33
CA ARG A 52 10.55 16.58 -1.06
C ARG A 52 9.55 15.49 -0.67
N ILE A 53 8.73 15.04 -1.64
CA ILE A 53 7.74 13.97 -1.42
C ILE A 53 8.43 12.67 -1.02
N VAL A 54 9.48 12.27 -1.74
CA VAL A 54 10.24 11.06 -1.45
C VAL A 54 10.93 11.17 -0.09
N GLY A 55 11.58 12.30 0.20
CA GLY A 55 12.23 12.54 1.49
C GLY A 55 11.26 12.44 2.68
N ALA A 56 10.05 12.98 2.53
CA ALA A 56 9.05 12.95 3.59
C ALA A 56 8.38 11.57 3.78
N LEU A 57 8.18 10.82 2.70
CA LEU A 57 7.37 9.59 2.74
C LEU A 57 8.20 8.30 2.72
N ARG A 58 9.49 8.34 2.36
CA ARG A 58 10.31 7.13 2.12
C ARG A 58 10.34 6.15 3.30
N ASP A 59 10.29 6.64 4.53
CA ASP A 59 10.39 5.82 5.74
C ASP A 59 9.04 5.17 6.10
N TYR A 60 7.95 5.67 5.52
CA TYR A 60 6.60 5.17 5.71
C TYR A 60 6.13 4.26 4.58
N VAL A 61 6.86 4.21 3.45
CA VAL A 61 6.52 3.38 2.29
C VAL A 61 7.30 2.05 2.35
N PRO A 62 6.62 0.90 2.21
CA PRO A 62 7.27 -0.40 2.18
C PRO A 62 8.19 -0.54 0.96
N LYS A 63 9.40 -1.06 1.18
CA LYS A 63 10.37 -1.28 0.11
C LYS A 63 10.11 -2.58 -0.62
N ARG A 64 10.38 -2.59 -1.92
CA ARG A 64 10.42 -3.80 -2.73
C ARG A 64 11.53 -4.73 -2.26
N ARG A 65 11.37 -6.02 -2.52
CA ARG A 65 12.40 -7.01 -2.22
C ARG A 65 13.35 -7.15 -3.37
N GLU A 66 14.65 -7.17 -3.09
CA GLU A 66 15.64 -7.54 -4.10
C GLU A 66 15.49 -9.02 -4.43
N LYS A 67 15.52 -9.32 -5.72
CA LYS A 67 15.56 -10.69 -6.22
C LYS A 67 16.99 -11.18 -6.34
N HIS A 68 17.19 -12.47 -6.12
CA HIS A 68 18.49 -13.13 -6.23
C HIS A 68 19.06 -13.10 -7.66
N ASP A 69 18.16 -13.10 -8.65
CA ASP A 69 18.37 -13.05 -10.11
C ASP A 69 18.42 -11.62 -10.68
N GLY A 70 18.37 -10.60 -9.83
CA GLY A 70 18.31 -9.19 -10.22
C GLY A 70 16.89 -8.67 -10.40
N GLY A 71 16.70 -7.38 -10.11
CA GLY A 71 15.39 -6.72 -10.12
C GLY A 71 14.69 -6.72 -8.75
N ALA A 72 13.49 -6.17 -8.72
CA ALA A 72 12.76 -5.89 -7.48
C ALA A 72 11.34 -6.49 -7.52
N SER A 73 11.02 -7.34 -6.55
CA SER A 73 9.68 -7.90 -6.32
C SER A 73 8.84 -6.95 -5.48
N PRO A 74 7.50 -6.95 -5.62
CA PRO A 74 6.62 -6.21 -4.71
C PRO A 74 6.95 -6.51 -3.22
N PRO A 75 6.69 -5.56 -2.30
CA PRO A 75 6.80 -5.81 -0.87
C PRO A 75 5.94 -7.02 -0.47
N GLU A 76 6.36 -7.79 0.53
CA GLU A 76 5.66 -9.01 0.94
C GLU A 76 4.23 -8.74 1.44
N HIS A 77 4.00 -7.59 2.11
CA HIS A 77 2.73 -7.29 2.81
C HIS A 77 2.06 -6.03 2.23
N ASN A 78 1.68 -6.12 0.96
CA ASN A 78 1.40 -4.97 0.09
C ASN A 78 0.20 -4.09 0.53
N ALA A 79 -0.79 -4.63 1.24
CA ALA A 79 -2.01 -3.88 1.56
C ALA A 79 -1.96 -3.11 2.91
N ALA A 80 -1.68 -3.79 4.02
CA ALA A 80 -1.72 -3.13 5.33
C ALA A 80 -0.52 -2.19 5.56
N THR A 81 0.63 -2.49 4.98
CA THR A 81 1.82 -1.64 5.18
C THR A 81 1.68 -0.29 4.46
N MET A 82 0.84 -0.24 3.41
CA MET A 82 0.46 1.01 2.73
C MET A 82 -0.63 1.79 3.45
N ILE A 83 -1.28 1.24 4.49
CA ILE A 83 -2.40 1.92 5.17
C ILE A 83 -1.98 3.27 5.74
N ARG A 84 -0.76 3.39 6.26
CA ARG A 84 -0.22 4.64 6.82
C ARG A 84 -0.14 5.73 5.76
N VAL A 85 0.35 5.38 4.57
CA VAL A 85 0.45 6.28 3.42
C VAL A 85 -0.92 6.73 2.98
N VAL A 86 -1.89 5.82 2.92
CA VAL A 86 -3.24 6.18 2.50
C VAL A 86 -4.00 6.99 3.56
N LEU A 87 -3.75 6.75 4.86
CA LEU A 87 -4.26 7.61 5.95
C LEU A 87 -3.71 9.03 5.84
N LEU A 88 -2.40 9.18 5.59
CA LEU A 88 -1.77 10.48 5.32
C LEU A 88 -2.39 11.16 4.09
N SER A 89 -2.53 10.44 2.98
CA SER A 89 -3.17 10.95 1.76
C SER A 89 -4.61 11.39 2.00
N ASN A 90 -5.37 10.63 2.80
CA ASN A 90 -6.72 11.02 3.18
C ASN A 90 -6.76 12.33 3.98
N HIS A 91 -5.86 12.51 4.94
CA HIS A 91 -5.78 13.77 5.68
C HIS A 91 -5.47 14.94 4.74
N LEU A 92 -4.51 14.78 3.84
CA LEU A 92 -4.14 15.77 2.84
C LEU A 92 -5.32 16.14 1.93
N LEU A 93 -6.03 15.14 1.40
CA LEU A 93 -7.22 15.34 0.56
C LEU A 93 -8.34 16.06 1.32
N ARG A 94 -8.52 15.78 2.62
CA ARG A 94 -9.51 16.50 3.44
C ARG A 94 -9.12 17.96 3.66
N TYR A 95 -7.86 18.22 4.04
CA TYR A 95 -7.38 19.58 4.28
C TYR A 95 -7.39 20.46 3.03
N THR A 96 -7.24 19.85 1.85
CA THR A 96 -7.22 20.55 0.56
C THR A 96 -8.61 20.67 -0.09
N GLY A 97 -9.68 20.26 0.59
CA GLY A 97 -11.06 20.35 0.10
C GLY A 97 -11.50 19.21 -0.85
N TYR A 98 -10.62 18.26 -1.13
CA TYR A 98 -10.87 17.08 -1.97
C TYR A 98 -11.37 15.87 -1.17
N ALA A 99 -12.20 16.11 -0.14
CA ALA A 99 -12.66 15.07 0.78
C ALA A 99 -13.42 13.91 0.09
N ASN A 100 -14.06 14.18 -1.06
CA ASN A 100 -14.79 13.17 -1.84
C ASN A 100 -13.88 12.09 -2.44
N PHE A 101 -12.59 12.35 -2.58
CA PHE A 101 -11.61 11.40 -3.10
C PHE A 101 -10.91 10.60 -1.99
N THR A 102 -11.31 10.80 -0.73
CA THR A 102 -10.73 10.10 0.41
C THR A 102 -11.21 8.66 0.48
N ARG A 103 -10.31 7.75 0.83
CA ARG A 103 -10.62 6.33 1.00
C ARG A 103 -11.31 6.10 2.34
N ARG A 104 -12.47 5.45 2.38
CA ARG A 104 -13.12 5.08 3.65
C ARG A 104 -12.49 3.80 4.19
N PHE A 105 -11.76 3.90 5.31
CA PHE A 105 -11.13 2.76 6.00
C PHE A 105 -12.00 2.09 7.04
N SER A 106 -12.93 2.86 7.58
CA SER A 106 -14.07 2.35 8.30
C SER A 106 -15.22 2.45 7.30
N THR A 107 -15.75 1.31 6.87
CA THR A 107 -17.19 1.26 6.66
C THR A 107 -17.78 1.76 7.98
N ALA A 108 -18.64 2.78 7.94
CA ALA A 108 -19.45 3.07 9.11
C ALA A 108 -20.06 1.73 9.50
N PRO A 109 -19.80 1.19 10.70
CA PRO A 109 -20.45 -0.05 11.10
C PRO A 109 -21.93 0.17 10.82
N SER A 110 -22.55 -0.78 10.12
CA SER A 110 -24.01 -0.77 10.02
C SER A 110 -24.54 -0.56 11.44
N ILE A 111 -25.59 0.24 11.61
CA ILE A 111 -26.18 0.49 12.95
C ILE A 111 -26.56 -0.85 13.62
N SER A 112 -26.69 -1.93 12.85
CA SER A 112 -26.87 -3.31 13.32
C SER A 112 -25.62 -4.02 13.88
N THR A 113 -24.39 -3.52 13.65
CA THR A 113 -23.16 -4.15 14.15
C THR A 113 -22.64 -3.39 15.38
N LEU A 114 -23.27 -3.65 16.52
CA LEU A 114 -22.84 -3.25 17.87
C LEU A 114 -21.50 -3.91 18.30
N HIS A 115 -20.88 -4.70 17.43
CA HIS A 115 -19.78 -5.59 17.76
C HIS A 115 -18.43 -5.02 17.28
N PRO A 116 -17.34 -5.28 18.03
CA PRO A 116 -15.98 -4.92 17.61
C PRO A 116 -15.69 -5.46 16.21
N ILE A 117 -14.87 -4.74 15.43
CA ILE A 117 -14.45 -5.16 14.07
C ILE A 117 -14.05 -6.64 14.14
N PRO A 118 -14.80 -7.56 13.50
CA PRO A 118 -14.46 -8.96 13.57
C PRO A 118 -13.12 -9.14 12.85
N LEU A 119 -12.05 -9.37 13.62
CA LEU A 119 -10.69 -9.59 13.11
C LEU A 119 -10.53 -10.94 12.39
N GLY A 120 -11.63 -11.68 12.19
CA GLY A 120 -11.67 -12.87 11.35
C GLY A 120 -11.56 -12.53 9.86
N ALA A 121 -11.18 -13.52 9.06
CA ALA A 121 -10.96 -13.35 7.62
C ALA A 121 -12.15 -12.71 6.88
N ALA A 122 -13.39 -13.10 7.20
CA ALA A 122 -14.60 -12.48 6.64
C ALA A 122 -14.71 -10.99 6.96
N GLY A 123 -14.49 -10.61 8.22
CA GLY A 123 -14.60 -9.21 8.64
C GLY A 123 -13.52 -8.34 8.02
N ILE A 124 -12.29 -8.85 7.93
CA ILE A 124 -11.20 -8.16 7.23
C ILE A 124 -11.54 -7.97 5.75
N TYR A 125 -12.03 -9.02 5.08
CA TYR A 125 -12.44 -8.94 3.69
C TYR A 125 -13.60 -7.95 3.49
N GLU A 126 -14.61 -7.99 4.33
CA GLU A 126 -15.78 -7.11 4.25
C GLU A 126 -15.42 -5.64 4.44
N VAL A 127 -14.46 -5.33 5.32
CA VAL A 127 -14.00 -3.97 5.58
C VAL A 127 -13.03 -3.47 4.50
N LEU A 128 -12.11 -4.32 4.01
CA LEU A 128 -10.99 -3.89 3.17
C LEU A 128 -11.15 -4.21 1.67
N CYS A 129 -12.00 -5.17 1.31
CA CYS A 129 -12.25 -5.66 -0.04
C CYS A 129 -13.71 -5.54 -0.56
N PRO A 130 -14.58 -4.61 -0.09
CA PRO A 130 -15.95 -4.55 -0.61
C PRO A 130 -15.98 -4.11 -2.09
N SER A 131 -17.05 -4.49 -2.79
CA SER A 131 -17.21 -4.42 -4.25
C SER A 131 -17.22 -3.02 -4.89
N SER A 132 -17.00 -1.95 -4.12
CA SER A 132 -16.93 -0.58 -4.64
C SER A 132 -15.58 -0.26 -5.28
N ALA A 133 -15.54 0.81 -6.09
CA ALA A 133 -14.29 1.33 -6.61
C ALA A 133 -13.35 1.76 -5.46
N LEU A 134 -12.04 1.51 -5.60
CA LEU A 134 -10.96 1.89 -4.66
C LEU A 134 -10.74 0.96 -3.44
N HIS A 135 -11.16 -0.30 -3.47
CA HIS A 135 -10.86 -1.29 -2.41
C HIS A 135 -9.64 -2.18 -2.74
N PHE A 136 -9.14 -2.92 -1.75
CA PHE A 136 -7.97 -3.80 -1.94
C PHE A 136 -8.42 -5.12 -2.59
N ASP A 137 -7.62 -5.64 -3.52
CA ASP A 137 -7.81 -6.98 -4.04
C ASP A 137 -7.09 -7.99 -3.14
N ALA A 138 -7.85 -8.82 -2.41
CA ALA A 138 -7.28 -9.96 -1.70
C ALA A 138 -7.08 -11.13 -2.68
N LYS A 139 -5.90 -11.76 -2.64
CA LYS A 139 -5.51 -12.84 -3.57
C LYS A 139 -5.25 -14.15 -2.86
N ILE A 140 -5.74 -15.25 -3.41
CA ILE A 140 -5.37 -16.59 -2.93
C ILE A 140 -3.96 -16.94 -3.43
N ASP A 141 -3.69 -16.64 -4.70
CA ASP A 141 -2.41 -16.84 -5.35
C ASP A 141 -2.20 -15.78 -6.46
N LYS A 142 -1.23 -15.98 -7.34
CA LYS A 142 -0.91 -15.02 -8.40
C LYS A 142 -2.06 -14.82 -9.41
N THR A 143 -2.97 -15.78 -9.54
CA THR A 143 -4.00 -15.81 -10.59
C THR A 143 -5.43 -15.74 -10.06
N ARG A 144 -5.66 -16.14 -8.80
CA ARG A 144 -6.99 -16.20 -8.17
C ARG A 144 -7.16 -15.14 -7.10
N SER A 145 -8.24 -14.38 -7.21
CA SER A 145 -8.68 -13.41 -6.19
C SER A 145 -9.77 -13.99 -5.30
N ILE A 146 -9.85 -13.45 -4.09
CA ILE A 146 -10.97 -13.65 -3.18
C ILE A 146 -12.06 -12.67 -3.62
N THR A 147 -13.24 -13.20 -3.91
CA THR A 147 -14.33 -12.48 -4.58
C THR A 147 -15.58 -12.30 -3.73
N SER A 148 -15.67 -13.00 -2.59
CA SER A 148 -16.78 -12.87 -1.65
C SER A 148 -16.36 -13.13 -0.21
N VAL A 149 -17.20 -12.73 0.74
CA VAL A 149 -17.02 -13.00 2.19
C VAL A 149 -16.98 -14.50 2.46
N GLU A 150 -17.80 -15.30 1.77
CA GLU A 150 -17.79 -16.76 1.89
C GLU A 150 -16.46 -17.33 1.39
N HIS A 151 -15.92 -16.76 0.32
CA HIS A 151 -14.63 -17.16 -0.23
C HIS A 151 -13.48 -16.78 0.71
N ALA A 152 -13.59 -15.64 1.40
CA ALA A 152 -12.66 -15.20 2.44
C ALA A 152 -12.67 -16.15 3.65
N ASN A 153 -13.86 -16.55 4.12
CA ASN A 153 -14.00 -17.51 5.22
C ASN A 153 -13.42 -18.88 4.90
N LYS A 154 -13.49 -19.34 3.65
CA LYS A 154 -12.86 -20.60 3.23
C LYS A 154 -11.34 -20.51 3.07
N ASN A 155 -10.81 -19.31 2.83
CA ASN A 155 -9.40 -19.06 2.55
C ASN A 155 -8.76 -18.14 3.60
N GLN A 156 -9.01 -18.42 4.89
CA GLN A 156 -8.66 -17.51 5.98
C GLN A 156 -7.16 -17.14 5.98
N LEU A 157 -6.29 -18.14 5.87
CA LEU A 157 -4.84 -17.90 5.82
C LEU A 157 -4.45 -16.99 4.66
N ALA A 158 -5.05 -17.18 3.47
CA ALA A 158 -4.76 -16.32 2.34
C ALA A 158 -5.17 -14.88 2.62
N VAL A 159 -6.37 -14.64 3.18
CA VAL A 159 -6.79 -13.30 3.60
C VAL A 159 -5.76 -12.70 4.56
N PHE A 160 -5.42 -13.43 5.62
CA PHE A 160 -4.47 -12.96 6.62
C PHE A 160 -3.09 -12.64 6.03
N VAL A 161 -2.58 -13.45 5.10
CA VAL A 161 -1.29 -13.21 4.42
C VAL A 161 -1.33 -12.00 3.47
N ASN A 162 -2.48 -11.64 2.90
CA ASN A 162 -2.57 -10.44 2.06
C ASN A 162 -2.41 -9.15 2.88
N PHE A 163 -2.82 -9.19 4.14
CA PHE A 163 -2.85 -8.02 5.01
C PHE A 163 -1.76 -8.03 6.07
N PHE A 164 -1.28 -9.17 6.52
CA PHE A 164 -0.33 -9.25 7.64
C PHE A 164 0.88 -10.10 7.33
N ASP A 165 1.97 -9.74 8.00
CA ASP A 165 3.18 -10.56 8.08
C ASP A 165 2.97 -11.72 9.04
N ILE A 166 2.35 -12.79 8.53
CA ILE A 166 2.03 -13.97 9.33
C ILE A 166 3.30 -14.65 9.84
N ALA A 167 4.39 -14.66 9.08
CA ALA A 167 5.66 -15.22 9.54
C ALA A 167 6.21 -14.44 10.75
N LYS A 168 6.13 -13.11 10.71
CA LYS A 168 6.52 -12.27 11.85
C LYS A 168 5.57 -12.41 13.04
N ILE A 169 4.27 -12.50 12.80
CA ILE A 169 3.27 -12.74 13.86
C ILE A 169 3.53 -14.09 14.52
N GLU A 170 3.68 -15.16 13.75
CA GLU A 170 4.01 -16.50 14.25
C GLU A 170 5.30 -16.47 15.06
N LYS A 171 6.37 -15.83 14.55
CA LYS A 171 7.64 -15.68 15.29
C LYS A 171 7.45 -14.96 16.63
N VAL A 172 6.69 -13.88 16.66
CA VAL A 172 6.38 -13.15 17.90
C VAL A 172 5.58 -14.03 18.85
N CYS A 173 4.52 -14.69 18.36
CA CYS A 173 3.73 -15.63 19.16
C CYS A 173 4.61 -16.73 19.76
N THR A 174 5.46 -17.38 18.97
CA THR A 174 6.39 -18.42 19.44
C THR A 174 7.35 -17.89 20.51
N THR A 175 7.82 -16.64 20.39
CA THR A 175 8.70 -16.01 21.39
C THR A 175 8.02 -15.91 22.76
N TYR A 176 6.70 -15.78 22.78
CA TYR A 176 5.88 -15.74 24.00
C TYR A 176 5.21 -17.10 24.32
N GLY A 177 5.56 -18.19 23.63
CA GLY A 177 4.93 -19.50 23.83
C GLY A 177 3.46 -19.58 23.39
N LEU A 178 3.02 -18.66 22.52
CA LEU A 178 1.68 -18.58 21.98
C LEU A 178 1.63 -19.16 20.56
N GLU A 179 0.44 -19.64 20.17
CA GLU A 179 0.14 -20.02 18.79
C GLU A 179 -0.88 -19.04 18.21
N PHE A 180 -0.62 -18.54 16.99
CA PHE A 180 -1.56 -17.63 16.33
C PHE A 180 -2.79 -18.40 15.84
N ALA A 181 -3.94 -18.14 16.47
CA ALA A 181 -5.20 -18.77 16.12
C ALA A 181 -5.76 -18.19 14.79
N LYS A 182 -5.70 -19.01 13.74
CA LYS A 182 -6.25 -18.71 12.41
C LYS A 182 -7.75 -19.08 12.39
N ARG A 183 -8.59 -18.29 13.08
CA ARG A 183 -10.05 -18.48 13.14
C ARG A 183 -10.82 -17.46 12.30
#